data_AF-A0A150QR97-F1
#
_entry.id   AF-A0A150QR97-F1
#
_cell.length_a   1.000
_cell.length_b   1.000
_cell.length_c   1.000
_cell.angle_alpha   90.00
_cell.angle_beta   90.00
_cell.angle_gamma   90.00
#
_symmetry.space_group_name_H-M   'P 1'
#
loop_
_entity.id
_entity.type
_entity.pdbx_description
1 polymer ?
#
loop_
_entity_poly.entity_id
_entity_poly.type
_entity_poly.pdbx_seq_one_letter_code
_entity_poly.pdbx_strand_id
1 'polypeptide(L)' 'MFDSSIVRDEPATFPVGGVIKGWTEGVQLMVKGEKARFWIPADLAYGEKPARPGAPAGMLVFDIELLDFR' A
#
# COMPACT_ATOMS: atom_id res chain seq x y z
N MET A 1 -5.87 -4.70 11.74
CA MET A 1 -5.44 -3.45 11.09
C MET A 1 -3.98 -3.22 11.47
N PHE A 2 -3.06 -3.12 10.50
CA PHE A 2 -1.61 -3.07 10.76
C PHE A 2 -0.98 -1.71 10.40
N ASP A 3 -1.58 -0.93 9.50
CA ASP A 3 -1.17 0.42 9.18
C ASP A 3 -2.38 1.27 8.75
N SER A 4 -2.38 2.57 9.08
CA SER A 4 -3.44 3.50 8.68
C SER A 4 -2.99 4.95 8.85
N SER A 5 -3.05 5.71 7.77
CA SER A 5 -2.88 7.17 7.76
C SER A 5 -4.10 7.89 8.34
N ILE A 6 -5.30 7.34 8.21
CA ILE A 6 -6.54 7.93 8.74
C ILE A 6 -6.48 8.04 10.27
N VAL A 7 -5.97 7.00 10.95
CA VAL A 7 -5.80 7.04 12.41
C VAL A 7 -4.71 8.01 12.83
N ARG A 8 -3.76 8.32 11.94
CA ARG A 8 -2.69 9.28 12.18
C ARG A 8 -3.05 10.71 11.79
N ASP A 9 -4.22 10.90 11.16
CA ASP A 9 -4.72 12.17 10.60
C ASP A 9 -3.71 12.89 9.68
N GLU A 10 -2.81 12.12 9.07
CA GLU A 10 -1.72 12.64 8.23
C GLU A 10 -1.58 11.78 6.97
N PRO A 11 -1.69 12.38 5.77
CA PRO A 11 -1.42 11.68 4.52
C PRO A 11 0.03 11.19 4.45
N ALA A 12 0.22 9.99 3.91
CA ALA A 12 1.55 9.45 3.73
C ALA A 12 2.05 9.71 2.30
N THR A 13 3.29 10.20 2.18
CA THR A 13 3.95 10.45 0.89
C THR A 13 5.06 9.42 0.67
N PHE A 14 5.03 8.75 -0.47
CA PHE A 14 6.03 7.73 -0.81
C PHE A 14 6.54 7.89 -2.24
N PRO A 15 7.81 7.57 -2.52
CA PRO A 15 8.25 7.34 -3.88
C PRO A 15 7.61 6.06 -4.41
N VAL A 16 7.07 6.09 -5.63
CA VAL A 16 6.36 4.95 -6.24
C VAL A 16 7.21 3.68 -6.29
N GLY A 17 8.54 3.79 -6.42
CA GLY A 17 9.45 2.63 -6.39
C GLY A 17 9.94 2.20 -4.99
N GLY A 18 9.56 2.90 -3.92
CA GLY A 18 9.98 2.61 -2.54
C GLY A 18 8.94 1.87 -1.71
N VAL A 19 7.85 1.42 -2.33
CA VAL A 19 6.75 0.70 -1.70
C VAL A 19 6.69 -0.74 -2.22
N ILE A 20 5.78 -1.55 -1.65
CA ILE A 20 5.56 -2.92 -2.13
C ILE A 20 5.11 -2.92 -3.61
N LYS A 21 5.41 -4.01 -4.32
CA LYS A 21 5.15 -4.12 -5.77
C LYS A 21 3.68 -3.88 -6.12
N GLY A 22 2.76 -4.43 -5.32
CA GLY A 22 1.33 -4.25 -5.56
C GLY A 22 0.88 -2.78 -5.48
N TRP A 23 1.52 -1.95 -4.65
CA TRP A 23 1.29 -0.50 -4.65
C TRP A 23 1.92 0.18 -5.86
N THR A 24 3.16 -0.20 -6.18
CA THR A 24 3.90 0.33 -7.34
C THR A 24 3.05 0.19 -8.61
N GLU A 25 2.44 -0.97 -8.82
CA GLU A 25 1.60 -1.24 -9.99
C GLU A 25 0.20 -0.61 -9.85
N GLY A 26 -0.49 -0.83 -8.72
CA GLY A 26 -1.88 -0.41 -8.56
C GLY A 26 -2.09 1.10 -8.53
N VAL A 27 -1.22 1.85 -7.83
CA VAL A 27 -1.37 3.31 -7.70
C VAL A 27 -1.13 4.03 -9.03
N GLN A 28 -0.28 3.48 -9.92
CA GLN A 28 -0.04 4.05 -11.25
C GLN A 28 -1.27 3.96 -12.17
N LEU A 29 -2.24 3.10 -11.85
CA LEU A 29 -3.49 2.97 -12.59
C LEU A 29 -4.58 3.92 -12.08
N MET A 30 -4.38 4.54 -10.92
CA MET A 30 -5.36 5.43 -10.30
C MET A 30 -5.27 6.84 -10.86
N VAL A 31 -6.38 7.57 -10.81
CA VAL A 31 -6.42 9.02 -11.06
C VAL A 31 -6.47 9.81 -9.76
N LYS A 32 -6.07 11.09 -9.79
CA LYS A 32 -6.12 11.98 -8.62
C LYS A 32 -7.54 12.05 -8.05
N GLY A 33 -7.67 11.86 -6.75
CA GLY A 33 -8.91 11.82 -5.99
C GLY A 33 -9.61 10.45 -5.97
N GLU A 34 -9.09 9.45 -6.67
CA GLU A 34 -9.69 8.11 -6.72
C GLU A 34 -9.53 7.38 -5.39
N LYS A 35 -10.56 6.59 -5.04
CA LYS A 35 -10.57 5.65 -3.91
C LYS A 35 -10.65 4.23 -4.44
N ALA A 36 -9.69 3.40 -4.07
CA ALA A 36 -9.63 2.01 -4.51
C ALA A 36 -9.29 1.08 -3.33
N ARG A 37 -9.76 -0.17 -3.43
CA ARG A 37 -9.33 -1.25 -2.55
C ARG A 37 -8.42 -2.20 -3.31
N PHE A 38 -7.24 -2.45 -2.77
CA PHE A 38 -6.29 -3.41 -3.31
C PHE A 38 -6.23 -4.66 -2.44
N TRP A 39 -6.44 -5.82 -3.08
CA TRP A 39 -6.12 -7.13 -2.53
C TRP A 39 -4.80 -7.56 -3.14
N ILE A 40 -3.74 -7.50 -2.33
CA ILE A 40 -2.37 -7.69 -2.80
C ILE A 40 -1.90 -9.05 -2.31
N PRO A 41 -1.69 -10.02 -3.22
CA PRO A 41 -1.15 -11.32 -2.85
C PRO A 41 0.26 -11.19 -2.23
N ALA A 42 0.66 -12.19 -1.46
CA ALA A 42 1.84 -12.11 -0.61
C ALA A 42 3.15 -11.85 -1.39
N ASP A 43 3.28 -12.40 -2.59
CA ASP A 43 4.42 -12.24 -3.50
C ASP A 43 4.60 -10.82 -4.04
N LEU A 44 3.52 -10.02 -4.04
CA LEU A 44 3.52 -8.60 -4.37
C LEU A 44 3.58 -7.69 -3.13
N ALA A 45 3.64 -8.28 -1.93
CA ALA A 45 3.72 -7.61 -0.64
C ALA A 45 5.03 -7.96 0.11
N TYR A 46 4.93 -8.53 1.32
CA TYR A 46 6.08 -8.92 2.16
C TYR A 46 6.34 -10.43 2.20
N GLY A 47 5.60 -11.21 1.42
CA GLY A 47 5.66 -12.67 1.38
C GLY A 47 4.91 -13.36 2.53
N GLU A 48 4.83 -14.69 2.44
CA GLU A 48 4.27 -15.55 3.49
C GLU A 48 5.17 -15.63 4.73
N LYS A 49 6.48 -15.40 4.53
CA LYS A 49 7.51 -15.38 5.57
C LYS A 49 8.32 -14.10 5.43
N PRO A 50 7.84 -12.98 6.00
CA PRO A 50 8.52 -11.71 5.84
C PRO A 50 9.89 -11.71 6.50
N ALA A 51 10.87 -11.10 5.83
CA ALA A 51 12.26 -11.05 6.29
C ALA A 51 12.45 -10.15 7.52
N ARG A 52 11.59 -9.14 7.69
CA ARG A 52 11.68 -8.18 8.79
C ARG A 52 10.76 -8.59 9.94
N PRO A 53 11.28 -8.70 11.19
CA PRO A 53 10.45 -8.91 12.36
C PRO A 53 9.34 -7.85 12.46
N GLY A 54 8.10 -8.28 12.66
CA GLY A 54 6.94 -7.41 12.80
C GLY A 54 6.31 -6.93 11.49
N ALA A 55 6.86 -7.29 10.31
CA ALA A 55 6.17 -7.03 9.05
C ALA A 55 4.95 -7.95 8.88
N PRO A 56 3.87 -7.47 8.23
CA PRO A 56 2.72 -8.30 7.87
C PRO A 56 3.13 -9.48 6.98
N ALA A 57 2.39 -10.59 7.08
CA ALA A 57 2.58 -11.78 6.26
C ALA A 57 1.30 -12.12 5.49
N GLY A 58 1.45 -12.77 4.34
CA GLY A 58 0.33 -13.24 3.52
C GLY A 58 -0.31 -12.15 2.66
N MET A 59 -1.54 -12.40 2.20
CA MET A 59 -2.31 -11.44 1.40
C MET A 59 -2.68 -10.21 2.26
N LEU A 60 -2.44 -9.02 1.71
CA LEU A 60 -2.78 -7.76 2.35
C LEU A 60 -3.93 -7.07 1.64
N VAL A 61 -4.76 -6.38 2.41
CA VAL A 61 -5.86 -5.58 1.88
C VAL A 61 -5.66 -4.13 2.32
N PHE A 62 -5.68 -3.22 1.35
CA PHE A 62 -5.52 -1.79 1.58
C PHE A 62 -6.70 -1.03 0.97
N ASP A 63 -7.23 -0.07 1.72
CA ASP A 63 -8.09 1.00 1.21
C ASP A 63 -7.21 2.23 0.98
N ILE A 64 -7.16 2.72 -0.26
CA ILE A 64 -6.27 3.81 -0.68
C ILE A 64 -7.08 4.94 -1.29
N GLU A 65 -6.74 6.17 -0.93
CA GLU A 65 -7.18 7.40 -1.59
C GLU A 65 -5.95 8.11 -2.18
N LEU A 66 -5.92 8.32 -3.50
CA LEU A 66 -4.82 9.01 -4.16
C LEU A 66 -5.04 10.52 -4.11
N LEU A 67 -4.38 11.19 -3.18
CA LEU A 67 -4.56 12.64 -3.00
C LEU A 67 -3.83 13.48 -4.06
N ASP A 68 -2.58 13.12 -4.39
CA ASP A 68 -1.78 13.85 -5.39
C ASP A 68 -0.59 13.03 -5.90
N PHE A 69 0.00 13.44 -7.02
CA PHE A 69 1.27 12.94 -7.55
C PHE A 69 2.04 14.06 -8.27
N ARG A 70 3.37 14.00 -8.27
CA ARG A 70 4.27 15.02 -8.85
C ARG A 70 5.51 14.40 -9.48
#